data_AF-A0A6M1L0J5-F1
#
_entry.id   AF-A0A6M1L0J5-F1
#
_cell.length_a   1.000
_cell.length_b   1.000
_cell.length_c   1.000
_cell.angle_alpha   90.00
_cell.angle_beta   90.00
_cell.angle_gamma   90.00
#
_symmetry.space_group_name_H-M   'P 1'
#
loop_
_entity.id
_entity.type
_entity.pdbx_description
1 polymer ?
#
loop_
_entity_poly.entity_id
_entity_poly.type
_entity_poly.pdbx_seq_one_letter_code
_entity_poly.pdbx_strand_id
1 'polypeptide(L)'
;MTETARLISRSCTTGWGDWIHGELWLLPRHLVRRRLTLRESRANKNGRTVPVPLPEVPASSLALRDITSAHRTNKVIPLDEVAEARLHRGILTDRLALKMGDGSRHKLLWLKVDPAHEILDTTLGHLLGARFTRD
;
A
#
# COMPACT_ATOMS: atom_id res chain seq x y z
N MET A 1 9.97 21.44 4.01
CA MET A 1 9.11 21.03 2.88
C MET A 1 7.99 20.18 3.46
N THR A 2 6.74 20.43 3.09
CA THR A 2 5.63 19.57 3.50
C THR A 2 5.71 18.28 2.69
N GLU A 3 5.88 17.14 3.35
CA GLU A 3 5.83 15.85 2.67
C GLU A 3 4.41 15.58 2.17
N THR A 4 4.28 14.94 1.02
CA THR A 4 2.99 14.60 0.40
C THR A 4 2.76 13.10 0.49
N ALA A 5 1.53 12.71 0.79
CA ALA A 5 1.04 11.34 0.69
C ALA A 5 0.21 11.18 -0.58
N ARG A 6 0.49 10.13 -1.36
CA ARG A 6 -0.22 9.82 -2.61
C ARG A 6 -1.05 8.56 -2.47
N LEU A 7 -2.33 8.62 -2.83
CA LEU A 7 -3.22 7.46 -2.86
C LEU A 7 -3.00 6.66 -4.14
N ILE A 8 -2.42 5.48 -4.04
CA ILE A 8 -2.02 4.67 -5.20
C ILE A 8 -2.97 3.49 -5.47
N SER A 9 -3.83 3.14 -4.52
CA SER A 9 -4.90 2.15 -4.69
C SER A 9 -5.99 2.34 -3.62
N ARG A 10 -7.26 2.05 -3.95
CA ARG A 10 -8.36 1.88 -2.98
C ARG A 10 -8.84 0.42 -2.89
N SER A 11 -8.17 -0.52 -3.55
CA SER A 11 -8.47 -1.95 -3.55
C SER A 11 -7.53 -2.78 -2.67
N CYS A 12 -6.70 -2.14 -1.85
CA CYS A 12 -5.63 -2.80 -1.11
C CYS A 12 -6.14 -3.63 0.08
N THR A 13 -5.93 -4.93 0.05
CA THR A 13 -6.18 -5.86 1.16
C THR A 13 -4.87 -6.39 1.74
N THR A 14 -4.94 -7.13 2.86
CA THR A 14 -3.79 -7.82 3.44
C THR A 14 -3.72 -9.33 3.09
N GLY A 15 -4.52 -9.79 2.12
CA GLY A 15 -4.58 -11.19 1.67
C GLY A 15 -5.99 -11.79 1.70
N TRP A 16 -6.13 -13.07 1.32
CA TRP A 16 -7.42 -13.77 1.12
C TRP A 16 -8.36 -13.80 2.34
N GLY A 17 -7.83 -13.62 3.56
CA GLY A 17 -8.64 -13.52 4.78
C GLY A 17 -9.17 -12.10 5.08
N ASP A 18 -8.71 -11.07 4.37
CA ASP A 18 -9.18 -9.69 4.47
C ASP A 18 -9.94 -9.31 3.19
N TRP A 19 -11.25 -9.52 3.19
CA TRP A 19 -12.12 -9.17 2.07
C TRP A 19 -12.46 -7.67 2.01
N ILE A 20 -11.88 -6.87 2.91
CA ILE A 20 -12.22 -5.45 3.04
C ILE A 20 -11.09 -4.64 2.44
N HIS A 21 -11.42 -3.99 1.33
CA HIS A 21 -10.52 -3.10 0.64
C HIS A 21 -10.07 -1.97 1.57
N GLY A 22 -8.88 -1.49 1.28
CA GLY A 22 -8.24 -0.39 1.95
C GLY A 22 -7.62 0.53 0.92
N GLU A 23 -7.38 1.75 1.37
CA GLU A 23 -6.49 2.66 0.69
C GLU A 23 -5.04 2.24 0.93
N LEU A 24 -4.23 2.34 -0.12
CA LEU A 24 -2.79 2.26 -0.06
C LEU A 24 -2.21 3.64 -0.36
N TRP A 25 -1.59 4.22 0.65
CA TRP A 25 -0.94 5.53 0.58
C TRP A 25 0.57 5.36 0.58
N LEU A 26 1.23 6.03 -0.36
CA LEU A 26 2.67 6.11 -0.45
C LEU A 26 3.14 7.46 0.10
N LEU A 27 4.01 7.42 1.10
CA LEU A 27 4.70 8.57 1.68
C LEU A 27 6.21 8.41 1.42
N PRO A 28 7.03 9.48 1.56
CA PRO A 28 8.47 9.39 1.32
C PRO A 28 9.17 8.32 2.17
N ARG A 29 8.71 8.11 3.40
CA ARG A 29 9.31 7.17 4.37
C ARG A 29 8.42 6.01 4.78
N HIS A 30 7.15 6.03 4.39
CA HIS A 30 6.16 5.06 4.86
C HIS A 30 5.29 4.54 3.73
N LEU A 31 4.91 3.27 3.84
CA LEU A 31 3.79 2.72 3.11
C LEU A 31 2.63 2.49 4.09
N VAL A 32 1.47 3.07 3.81
CA VAL A 32 0.34 3.07 4.75
C VAL A 32 -0.86 2.41 4.11
N ARG A 33 -1.41 1.40 4.79
CA ARG A 33 -2.71 0.83 4.46
C ARG A 33 -3.75 1.31 5.46
N ARG A 34 -4.81 1.95 4.96
CA ARG A 34 -6.00 2.36 5.73
C ARG A 34 -7.23 1.60 5.25
N ARG A 35 -7.83 0.78 6.11
CA ARG A 35 -9.06 0.03 5.84
C ARG A 35 -10.20 0.98 5.49
N LEU A 36 -10.97 0.64 4.46
CA LEU A 36 -12.23 1.31 4.15
C LEU A 36 -13.38 0.70 4.95
N THR A 37 -14.51 1.39 4.99
CA THR A 37 -15.75 0.78 5.49
C THR A 37 -16.24 -0.32 4.54
N LEU A 38 -17.10 -1.21 5.03
CA LEU A 38 -17.73 -2.24 4.19
C LEU A 38 -18.49 -1.64 2.99
N ARG A 39 -19.12 -0.49 3.18
CA ARG A 39 -19.87 0.21 2.13
C ARG A 39 -18.94 0.68 1.01
N GLU A 40 -17.85 1.33 1.37
CA GLU A 40 -16.83 1.78 0.42
C GLU A 40 -16.12 0.61 -0.26
N SER A 41 -15.87 -0.47 0.48
CA SER A 41 -15.26 -1.69 -0.07
C SER A 41 -16.10 -2.31 -1.19
N ARG A 42 -17.43 -2.29 -1.07
CA ARG A 42 -18.36 -2.80 -2.11
C ARG A 42 -18.44 -1.88 -3.34
N ALA A 43 -18.16 -0.60 -3.19
CA ALA A 43 -18.16 0.36 -4.32
C ALA A 43 -16.96 0.15 -5.26
N ASN A 44 -15.87 -0.42 -4.74
CA ASN A 44 -14.68 -0.78 -5.51
C ASN A 44 -14.94 -2.08 -6.30
N LYS A 45 -15.53 -1.94 -7.49
CA LYS A 45 -15.68 -3.02 -8.49
C LYS A 45 -14.32 -3.40 -9.11
N ASN A 46 -14.31 -4.33 -10.09
CA ASN A 46 -13.11 -4.77 -10.83
C ASN A 46 -12.43 -3.69 -11.71
N GLY A 47 -12.85 -2.43 -11.60
CA GLY A 47 -12.27 -1.30 -12.34
C GLY A 47 -11.18 -0.59 -11.53
N ARG A 48 -10.50 0.36 -12.16
CA ARG A 48 -9.54 1.24 -11.49
C ARG A 48 -10.23 1.97 -10.34
N THR A 49 -9.61 1.94 -9.17
CA THR A 49 -10.23 2.45 -7.93
C THR A 49 -9.70 3.82 -7.51
N VAL A 50 -8.69 4.34 -8.20
CA VAL A 50 -8.15 5.70 -8.00
C VAL A 50 -8.27 6.54 -9.27
N PRO A 51 -8.61 7.84 -9.17
CA PRO A 51 -8.75 8.72 -10.33
C PRO A 51 -7.39 9.02 -10.99
N VAL A 52 -7.44 9.71 -12.13
CA VAL A 52 -6.29 10.35 -12.77
C VAL A 52 -6.61 11.84 -12.89
N PRO A 53 -5.79 12.75 -12.30
CA PRO A 53 -4.56 12.50 -11.56
C PRO A 53 -4.78 11.79 -10.22
N LEU A 54 -3.70 11.24 -9.65
CA LEU A 54 -3.75 10.55 -8.36
C LEU A 54 -4.02 11.54 -7.21
N PRO A 55 -4.87 11.20 -6.23
CA PRO A 55 -5.09 12.05 -5.08
C PRO A 55 -3.82 12.20 -4.25
N GLU A 56 -3.52 13.44 -3.89
CA GLU A 56 -2.39 13.82 -3.06
C GLU A 56 -2.87 14.69 -1.90
N VAL A 57 -2.35 14.42 -0.70
CA VAL A 57 -2.65 15.18 0.52
C VAL A 57 -1.37 15.44 1.30
N PRO A 58 -1.31 16.47 2.16
CA PRO A 58 -0.20 16.63 3.09
C PRO A 58 -0.01 15.36 3.93
N ALA A 59 1.21 14.85 4.08
CA ALA A 59 1.48 13.66 4.87
C ALA A 59 1.00 13.82 6.33
N SER A 60 1.03 15.04 6.86
CA SER A 60 0.50 15.39 8.18
C SER A 60 -1.01 15.20 8.32
N SER A 61 -1.78 15.15 7.23
CA SER A 61 -3.22 14.86 7.29
C SER A 61 -3.50 13.37 7.51
N LEU A 62 -2.50 12.49 7.33
CA LEU A 62 -2.60 11.10 7.70
C LEU A 62 -2.14 10.94 9.16
N ALA A 63 -3.10 10.88 10.08
CA ALA A 63 -2.83 10.59 11.48
C ALA A 63 -2.40 9.12 11.66
N LEU A 64 -1.11 8.82 11.40
CA LEU A 64 -0.58 7.46 11.31
C LEU A 64 -0.83 6.61 12.57
N ARG A 65 -0.77 7.25 13.74
CA ARG A 65 -1.05 6.60 15.03
C ARG A 65 -2.50 6.16 15.13
N ASP A 66 -3.43 7.02 14.73
CA ASP A 66 -4.87 6.76 14.76
C ASP A 66 -5.26 5.71 13.72
N ILE A 67 -4.63 5.76 12.53
CA ILE A 67 -4.81 4.73 11.50
C ILE A 67 -4.41 3.37 12.05
N THR A 68 -3.24 3.26 12.69
CA THR A 68 -2.74 1.97 13.18
C THR A 68 -3.60 1.43 14.33
N SER A 69 -4.04 2.28 15.26
CA SER A 69 -4.86 1.87 16.40
C SER A 69 -6.31 1.52 16.02
N ALA A 70 -6.84 2.10 14.93
CA ALA A 70 -8.24 1.92 14.54
C ALA A 70 -8.59 0.48 14.11
N HIS A 71 -7.64 -0.27 13.53
CA HIS A 71 -7.90 -1.66 13.14
C HIS A 71 -6.63 -2.48 12.89
N ARG A 72 -6.61 -3.75 13.32
CA ARG A 72 -5.45 -4.66 13.17
C ARG A 72 -4.95 -4.89 11.75
N THR A 73 -5.81 -4.70 10.75
CA THR A 73 -5.43 -4.84 9.33
C THR A 73 -4.87 -3.54 8.74
N ASN A 74 -5.02 -2.39 9.42
CA ASN A 74 -4.28 -1.19 9.06
C ASN A 74 -2.79 -1.41 9.28
N LYS A 75 -1.98 -0.79 8.43
CA LYS A 75 -0.52 -0.92 8.45
C LYS A 75 0.09 0.44 8.25
N VAL A 76 1.11 0.75 9.04
CA VAL A 76 2.05 1.85 8.80
C VAL A 76 3.41 1.17 8.76
N ILE A 77 4.00 1.13 7.58
CA ILE A 77 5.23 0.36 7.31
C ILE A 77 6.36 1.37 7.07
N PRO A 78 7.29 1.51 8.01
CA PRO A 78 8.50 2.31 7.80
C PRO A 78 9.40 1.64 6.76
N LEU A 79 9.72 2.35 5.68
CA LEU A 79 10.46 1.79 4.53
C LEU A 79 11.95 1.57 4.82
N ASP A 80 12.52 2.33 5.74
CA ASP A 80 13.89 2.18 6.22
C ASP A 80 14.07 0.86 6.99
N GLU A 81 13.05 0.39 7.69
CA GLU A 81 13.08 -0.88 8.44
C GLU A 81 12.80 -2.13 7.59
N VAL A 82 12.47 -1.98 6.30
CA VAL A 82 12.20 -3.12 5.40
C VAL A 82 13.50 -3.88 5.12
N ALA A 83 13.62 -5.12 5.58
CA ALA A 83 14.78 -5.96 5.27
C ALA A 83 14.72 -6.53 3.85
N GLU A 84 13.54 -6.98 3.41
CA GLU A 84 13.31 -7.54 2.08
C GLU A 84 11.93 -7.12 1.56
N ALA A 85 11.85 -6.78 0.28
CA ALA A 85 10.63 -6.45 -0.44
C ALA A 85 10.54 -7.24 -1.75
N ARG A 86 9.37 -7.81 -2.01
CA ARG A 86 9.09 -8.61 -3.21
C ARG A 86 7.79 -8.16 -3.83
N LEU A 87 7.89 -7.54 -5.01
CA LEU A 87 6.74 -7.09 -5.79
C LEU A 87 6.43 -8.13 -6.86
N HIS A 88 5.18 -8.58 -6.90
CA HIS A 88 4.71 -9.60 -7.84
C HIS A 88 3.61 -9.06 -8.73
N ARG A 89 3.73 -9.32 -10.04
CA ARG A 89 2.71 -9.00 -11.04
C ARG A 89 1.81 -10.21 -11.28
N GLY A 90 0.55 -10.13 -10.86
CA GLY A 90 -0.40 -11.22 -11.04
C GLY A 90 -1.29 -11.09 -12.27
N ILE A 91 -2.24 -12.02 -12.40
CA ILE A 91 -3.24 -12.02 -13.48
C ILE A 91 -4.35 -11.00 -13.18
N LEU A 92 -4.92 -11.06 -11.97
CA LEU A 92 -6.03 -10.20 -11.53
C LEU A 92 -5.61 -9.19 -10.45
N THR A 93 -4.66 -9.58 -9.62
CA THR A 93 -4.18 -8.79 -8.48
C THR A 93 -2.67 -8.80 -8.43
N ASP A 94 -2.10 -7.66 -8.08
CA ASP A 94 -0.67 -7.53 -7.81
C ASP A 94 -0.44 -7.54 -6.30
N ARG A 95 0.79 -7.86 -5.91
CA ARG A 95 1.13 -8.09 -4.52
C ARG A 95 2.48 -7.49 -4.16
N LEU A 96 2.56 -6.87 -2.99
CA LEU A 96 3.81 -6.59 -2.29
C LEU A 96 3.90 -7.46 -1.04
N ALA A 97 4.99 -8.23 -0.94
CA ALA A 97 5.38 -8.93 0.28
C ALA A 97 6.61 -8.24 0.89
N LEU A 98 6.57 -8.00 2.20
CA LEU A 98 7.60 -7.29 2.94
C LEU A 98 7.99 -8.12 4.15
N LYS A 99 9.29 -8.18 4.41
CA LYS A 99 9.88 -8.67 5.65
C LYS A 99 10.66 -7.53 6.28
N MET A 100 10.38 -7.27 7.54
CA MET A 100 10.98 -6.19 8.31
C MET A 100 12.27 -6.67 9.01
N GLY A 101 13.11 -5.73 9.45
CA GLY A 101 14.33 -6.02 10.19
C GLY A 101 14.09 -6.76 11.51
N ASP A 102 12.94 -6.52 12.15
CA ASP A 102 12.49 -7.23 13.36
C ASP A 102 11.95 -8.65 13.11
N GLY A 103 11.93 -9.09 11.84
CA GLY A 103 11.42 -10.39 11.41
C GLY A 103 9.92 -10.42 11.12
N SER A 104 9.17 -9.36 11.42
CA SER A 104 7.75 -9.26 11.09
C SER A 104 7.53 -9.22 9.57
N ARG A 105 6.31 -9.58 9.14
CA ARG A 105 5.95 -9.69 7.72
C ARG A 105 4.67 -8.98 7.40
N HIS A 106 4.64 -8.32 6.25
CA HIS A 106 3.45 -7.66 5.71
C HIS A 106 3.17 -8.15 4.29
N LYS A 107 1.88 -8.31 4.00
CA LYS A 107 1.38 -8.64 2.67
C LYS A 107 0.35 -7.60 2.30
N LEU A 108 0.49 -7.02 1.12
CA LEU A 108 -0.44 -6.06 0.54
C LEU A 108 -0.81 -6.57 -0.85
N LEU A 109 -2.11 -6.58 -1.17
CA LEU A 109 -2.66 -7.08 -2.43
C LEU A 109 -3.65 -6.06 -2.98
N TRP A 110 -3.58 -5.72 -4.26
CA TRP A 110 -4.51 -4.80 -4.91
C TRP A 110 -4.87 -5.27 -6.32
N LEU A 111 -5.94 -4.72 -6.90
CA LEU A 111 -6.34 -5.02 -8.27
C LEU A 111 -5.28 -4.53 -9.26
N LYS A 112 -4.95 -5.37 -10.25
CA LYS A 112 -3.95 -5.06 -11.29
C LYS A 112 -4.23 -3.79 -12.10
N VAL A 113 -5.50 -3.39 -12.16
CA VAL A 113 -5.93 -2.17 -12.86
C VAL A 113 -5.58 -0.87 -12.12
N ASP A 114 -5.21 -0.95 -10.84
CA ASP A 114 -4.68 0.18 -10.09
C ASP A 114 -3.19 0.40 -10.40
N PRO A 115 -2.71 1.66 -10.42
CA PRO A 115 -1.33 1.99 -10.81
C PRO A 115 -0.28 1.68 -9.73
N ALA A 116 -0.69 1.03 -8.63
CA ALA A 116 0.19 0.81 -7.48
C ALA A 116 1.41 -0.04 -7.85
N HIS A 117 1.29 -0.97 -8.82
CA HIS A 117 2.44 -1.77 -9.22
C HIS A 117 3.55 -0.93 -9.83
N GLU A 118 3.26 -0.17 -10.89
CA GLU A 118 4.27 0.65 -11.58
C GLU A 118 4.90 1.69 -10.65
N ILE A 119 4.10 2.29 -9.77
CA ILE A 119 4.56 3.29 -8.82
C ILE A 119 5.47 2.67 -7.76
N LEU A 120 5.07 1.53 -7.18
CA LEU A 120 5.88 0.84 -6.17
C LEU A 120 7.14 0.25 -6.77
N ASP A 121 7.08 -0.25 -8.01
CA ASP A 121 8.25 -0.77 -8.70
C ASP A 121 9.35 0.28 -8.82
N THR A 122 8.97 1.46 -9.32
CA THR A 122 9.89 2.59 -9.47
C THR A 122 10.39 3.10 -8.12
N THR A 123 9.46 3.33 -7.18
CA THR A 123 9.79 3.99 -5.90
C THR A 123 10.58 3.07 -4.98
N LEU A 124 10.12 1.84 -4.77
CA LEU A 124 10.79 0.88 -3.89
C LEU A 124 12.09 0.36 -4.52
N GLY A 125 12.14 0.21 -5.84
CA GLY A 125 13.38 -0.11 -6.54
C GLY A 125 14.48 0.91 -6.25
N HIS A 126 14.16 2.20 -6.27
CA HIS A 126 15.11 3.26 -5.92
C HIS A 126 15.45 3.27 -4.41
N LEU A 127 14.46 3.18 -3.52
CA LEU A 127 14.67 3.33 -2.07
C LEU A 127 15.34 2.13 -1.40
N LEU A 128 15.02 0.92 -1.85
CA LEU A 128 15.44 -0.32 -1.19
C LEU A 128 16.63 -0.99 -1.87
N GLY A 129 16.91 -0.66 -3.15
CA GLY A 129 18.03 -1.19 -3.91
C GLY A 129 18.03 -2.72 -3.92
N ALA A 130 19.14 -3.33 -3.49
CA ALA A 130 19.29 -4.79 -3.46
C ALA A 130 18.27 -5.52 -2.56
N ARG A 131 17.60 -4.82 -1.64
CA ARG A 131 16.53 -5.40 -0.79
C ARG A 131 15.21 -5.58 -1.55
N PHE A 132 15.08 -5.04 -2.76
CA PHE A 132 13.86 -5.10 -3.57
C PHE A 132 14.00 -6.03 -4.76
N THR A 133 13.02 -6.92 -4.93
CA THR A 133 12.97 -7.92 -6.00
C THR A 133 11.60 -7.93 -6.69
N ARG A 134 11.59 -8.39 -7.95
CA ARG A 134 10.40 -8.51 -8.80
C ARG A 134 10.14 -9.98 -9.12
N ASP A 135 8.86 -10.36 -9.15
CA ASP A 135 8.35 -11.66 -9.59
C ASP A 135 7.45 -11.56 -10.82
#